data_AF-A0A7S2MVK5-F1
#
_entry.id   AF-A0A7S2MVK5-F1
#
_cell.length_a   1.000
_cell.length_b   1.000
_cell.length_c   1.000
_cell.angle_alpha   90.00
_cell.angle_beta   90.00
_cell.angle_gamma   90.00
#
_symmetry.space_group_name_H-M   'P 1'
#
loop_
_entity.id
_entity.type
_entity.pdbx_description
1 polymer ?
#
loop_
_entity_poly.entity_id
_entity_poly.type
_entity_poly.pdbx_seq_one_letter_code
_entity_poly.pdbx_strand_id
1 'polypeptide(L)'
;MPCDFKHTSWDYEQLCDRPWALVANYTSLYVLAALEAHRASVQVIHEADPCCFHGCHRHARIRAYNAWVQSQVSGRFATAVTSGNVHEVNERDRVIIASLVERFRA
;
A
#
# COMPACT_ATOMS: atom_id res chain seq x y z
N MET A 1 4.43 -6.17 8.37
CA MET A 1 5.32 -6.72 7.32
C MET A 1 6.75 -6.62 7.80
N PRO A 2 7.57 -7.68 7.68
CA PRO A 2 8.98 -7.61 8.05
C PRO A 2 9.74 -6.61 7.17
N CYS A 3 10.79 -6.04 7.77
CA CYS A 3 11.69 -5.01 7.27
C CYS A 3 12.62 -5.49 6.14
N ASP A 4 12.05 -6.10 5.10
CA ASP A 4 12.83 -6.68 4.00
C ASP A 4 13.23 -5.57 2.99
N PHE A 5 13.85 -4.47 3.46
CA PHE A 5 14.26 -3.31 2.64
C PHE A 5 15.73 -2.99 2.83
N LYS A 6 16.33 -2.38 1.81
CA LYS A 6 17.66 -1.80 1.91
C LYS A 6 17.52 -0.46 2.65
N HIS A 7 17.94 -0.41 3.92
CA HIS A 7 17.81 0.80 4.74
C HIS A 7 18.61 1.96 4.14
N THR A 8 17.90 2.94 3.59
CA THR A 8 18.36 4.28 3.23
C THR A 8 17.83 5.32 4.22
N SER A 9 17.82 5.07 5.53
CA SER A 9 17.63 6.01 6.68
C SER A 9 16.48 7.05 6.66
N TRP A 10 15.72 7.20 5.59
CA TRP A 10 14.83 8.34 5.33
C TRP A 10 13.36 7.90 5.17
N ASP A 11 13.14 6.65 4.76
CA ASP A 11 11.79 6.17 4.43
C ASP A 11 11.14 5.45 5.62
N TYR A 12 9.88 5.77 5.86
CA TYR A 12 9.11 5.32 7.02
C TYR A 12 9.00 3.79 7.12
N GLU A 13 8.94 3.08 5.99
CA GLU A 13 8.91 1.61 5.89
C GLU A 13 10.17 0.93 6.41
N GLN A 14 11.28 1.66 6.45
CA GLN A 14 12.58 1.14 6.85
C GLN A 14 12.80 1.27 8.35
N LEU A 15 11.87 1.90 9.08
CA LEU A 15 11.97 2.12 10.52
C LEU A 15 11.14 1.11 11.33
N CYS A 16 10.75 -0.01 10.71
CA CYS A 16 9.89 -1.02 11.32
C CYS A 16 10.52 -1.82 12.48
N ASP A 17 11.82 -1.60 12.75
CA ASP A 17 12.52 -2.07 13.95
C ASP A 17 12.44 -1.08 15.14
N ARG A 18 11.92 0.14 14.92
CA ARG A 18 11.76 1.14 15.97
C ARG A 18 10.53 0.81 16.84
N PRO A 19 10.61 1.00 18.17
CA PRO A 19 9.48 0.69 19.06
C PRO A 19 8.17 1.40 18.70
N TRP A 20 8.24 2.66 18.25
CA TRP A 20 7.05 3.40 17.81
C TRP A 20 6.46 2.82 16.51
N ALA A 21 7.28 2.25 15.62
CA ALA A 21 6.83 1.68 14.36
C ALA A 21 6.12 0.34 14.57
N LEU A 22 6.40 -0.35 15.68
CA LEU A 22 5.62 -1.50 16.10
C LEU A 22 4.18 -1.11 16.50
N VAL A 23 3.98 0.13 16.95
CA VAL A 23 2.67 0.67 17.35
C VAL A 23 1.94 1.28 16.15
N ALA A 24 2.63 2.09 15.35
CA ALA A 24 2.09 2.73 14.16
C ALA A 24 3.01 2.42 12.97
N ASN A 25 2.59 1.49 12.11
CA ASN A 25 3.26 1.14 10.84
C ASN A 25 2.30 1.30 9.65
N TYR A 26 2.71 0.83 8.46
CA TYR A 26 1.88 0.82 7.25
C TYR A 26 0.46 0.30 7.45
N THR A 27 0.29 -0.68 8.34
CA THR A 27 -1.04 -1.21 8.67
C THR A 27 -1.95 -0.10 9.19
N SER A 28 -1.45 0.73 10.11
CA SER A 28 -2.20 1.89 10.61
C SER A 28 -2.46 2.93 9.53
N LEU A 29 -1.50 3.19 8.63
CA LEU A 29 -1.72 4.11 7.51
C LEU A 29 -2.83 3.60 6.57
N TYR A 30 -2.86 2.30 6.26
CA TYR A 30 -3.88 1.71 5.40
C TYR A 30 -5.27 1.69 6.05
N VAL A 31 -5.34 1.40 7.35
CA VAL A 31 -6.59 1.50 8.11
C VAL A 31 -7.10 2.94 8.11
N LEU A 32 -6.25 3.92 8.43
CA LEU A 32 -6.61 5.33 8.39
C LEU A 32 -7.01 5.80 6.97
N ALA A 33 -6.38 5.25 5.93
CA ALA A 33 -6.69 5.56 4.54
C ALA A 33 -8.11 5.13 4.11
N ALA A 34 -8.79 4.25 4.86
CA ALA A 34 -10.15 3.83 4.54
C ALA A 34 -11.11 3.84 5.74
N LEU A 35 -10.72 4.48 6.84
CA LEU A 35 -11.48 4.42 8.10
C LEU A 35 -12.94 4.87 7.95
N GLU A 36 -13.17 5.94 7.17
CA GLU A 36 -14.48 6.56 6.98
C GLU A 36 -15.27 5.88 5.85
N ALA A 37 -16.59 5.71 6.04
CA ALA A 37 -17.48 4.99 5.11
C ALA A 37 -17.44 5.49 3.65
N HIS A 38 -17.23 6.79 3.46
CA HIS A 38 -17.21 7.42 2.13
C HIS A 38 -15.81 7.55 1.52
N ARG A 39 -14.79 7.03 2.20
CA ARG A 39 -13.40 7.13 1.76
C ARG A 39 -13.05 5.92 0.88
N ALA A 40 -12.48 6.22 -0.28
CA ALA A 40 -11.92 5.25 -1.21
C ALA A 40 -10.45 5.59 -1.44
N SER A 41 -9.57 4.63 -1.15
CA SER A 41 -8.12 4.82 -1.25
C SER A 41 -7.46 3.67 -1.99
N VAL A 42 -6.48 4.01 -2.83
CA VAL A 42 -5.69 3.06 -3.59
C VAL A 42 -4.21 3.34 -3.35
N GLN A 43 -3.48 2.33 -2.88
CA GLN A 43 -2.02 2.35 -2.86
C GLN A 43 -1.52 1.64 -4.12
N VAL A 44 -0.64 2.29 -4.89
CA VAL A 44 0.05 1.65 -6.01
C VAL A 44 1.46 1.25 -5.58
N ILE A 45 1.88 0.04 -5.96
CA ILE A 45 3.24 -0.47 -5.78
C ILE A 45 3.74 -1.02 -7.10
N HIS A 46 4.98 -0.70 -7.46
CA HIS A 46 5.61 -1.29 -8.63
C HIS A 46 6.27 -2.64 -8.29
N GLU A 47 6.20 -3.58 -9.23
CA GLU A 47 6.77 -4.93 -9.07
C GLU A 47 8.25 -4.91 -8.70
N ALA A 48 9.02 -4.11 -9.42
CA ALA A 48 10.46 -4.05 -9.32
C ALA A 48 10.89 -2.64 -8.92
N ASP A 49 10.46 -2.16 -7.75
CA ASP A 49 10.94 -0.91 -7.18
C ASP A 49 12.22 -1.16 -6.33
N PRO A 50 13.41 -0.69 -6.74
CA PRO A 50 14.67 -0.93 -6.06
C PRO A 50 14.91 0.02 -4.90
N CYS A 51 14.13 1.11 -4.79
CA CYS A 51 14.32 2.12 -3.76
C CYS A 51 13.33 1.99 -2.60
N CYS A 52 12.14 1.41 -2.81
CA CYS A 52 11.07 1.38 -1.81
C CYS A 52 10.36 0.01 -1.67
N PHE A 53 9.14 0.02 -1.14
CA PHE A 53 8.29 -1.16 -0.98
C PHE A 53 7.86 -1.75 -2.33
N HIS A 54 8.54 -2.80 -2.81
CA HIS A 54 8.24 -3.45 -4.09
C HIS A 54 7.21 -4.58 -4.01
N GLY A 55 6.57 -4.88 -5.14
CA GLY A 55 5.55 -5.92 -5.28
C GLY A 55 6.10 -7.34 -5.41
N CYS A 56 7.27 -7.52 -6.04
CA CYS A 56 7.80 -8.83 -6.41
C CYS A 56 7.86 -9.79 -5.21
N HIS A 57 7.41 -11.03 -5.41
CA HIS A 57 7.27 -12.10 -4.40
C HIS A 57 6.33 -11.80 -3.22
N ARG A 58 5.58 -10.69 -3.22
CA ARG A 58 4.72 -10.27 -2.10
C ARG A 58 3.23 -10.26 -2.40
N HIS A 59 2.80 -10.67 -3.59
CA HIS A 59 1.39 -10.58 -4.03
C HIS A 59 0.40 -11.26 -3.11
N ALA A 60 0.69 -12.49 -2.68
CA ALA A 60 -0.19 -13.24 -1.77
C ALA A 60 -0.34 -12.51 -0.42
N ARG A 61 0.78 -11.95 0.08
CA ARG A 61 0.81 -11.15 1.29
C ARG A 61 0.01 -9.86 1.12
N ILE A 62 0.18 -9.14 0.01
CA ILE A 62 -0.58 -7.91 -0.31
C ILE A 62 -2.09 -8.19 -0.36
N ARG A 63 -2.51 -9.30 -0.99
CA ARG A 63 -3.93 -9.72 -1.01
C ARG A 63 -4.46 -9.98 0.40
N ALA A 64 -3.71 -10.70 1.23
CA ALA A 64 -4.09 -10.95 2.62
C ALA A 64 -4.19 -9.65 3.42
N TYR A 65 -3.28 -8.70 3.22
CA TYR A 65 -3.32 -7.39 3.86
C TYR A 65 -4.53 -6.56 3.42
N ASN A 66 -4.86 -6.51 2.12
CA ASN A 66 -6.06 -5.83 1.65
C ASN A 66 -7.32 -6.40 2.32
N ALA A 67 -7.44 -7.72 2.41
CA ALA A 67 -8.57 -8.39 3.06
C ALA A 67 -8.64 -8.06 4.56
N TRP A 68 -7.50 -8.05 5.25
CA TRP A 68 -7.42 -7.67 6.66
C TRP A 68 -7.81 -6.20 6.86
N VAL A 69 -7.25 -5.26 6.09
CA VAL A 69 -7.59 -3.83 6.21
C VAL A 69 -9.07 -3.62 5.98
N GLN A 70 -9.63 -4.23 4.92
CA GLN A 70 -11.05 -4.10 4.61
C GLN A 70 -11.97 -4.62 5.72
N SER A 71 -11.52 -5.56 6.57
CA SER A 71 -12.28 -6.03 7.74
C SER A 71 -12.20 -5.09 8.95
N GLN A 72 -11.27 -4.13 8.95
CA GLN A 72 -11.09 -3.15 10.02
C GLN A 72 -11.75 -1.79 9.74
N VAL A 73 -12.27 -1.56 8.54
CA VAL A 73 -12.64 -0.22 8.07
C VAL A 73 -14.05 -0.19 7.46
N SER A 74 -14.68 0.98 7.49
CA SER A 74 -15.99 1.19 6.86
C SER A 74 -15.90 1.63 5.40
N GLY A 75 -14.79 2.24 4.99
CA GLY A 75 -14.54 2.67 3.61
C GLY A 75 -13.99 1.56 2.73
N ARG A 76 -13.27 1.95 1.67
CA ARG A 76 -12.66 1.04 0.70
C ARG A 76 -11.16 1.28 0.57
N PHE A 77 -10.39 0.21 0.66
CA PHE A 77 -8.94 0.23 0.45
C PHE A 77 -8.52 -0.90 -0.50
N ALA A 78 -7.61 -0.59 -1.42
CA ALA A 78 -6.83 -1.61 -2.09
C ALA A 78 -5.39 -1.17 -2.34
N THR A 79 -4.49 -2.11 -2.17
CA THR A 79 -3.15 -2.04 -2.74
C THR A 79 -3.14 -2.76 -4.08
N ALA A 80 -2.74 -2.05 -5.15
CA ALA A 80 -2.59 -2.58 -6.50
C ALA A 80 -1.10 -2.68 -6.87
N VAL A 81 -0.69 -3.83 -7.39
CA VAL A 81 0.67 -4.05 -7.91
C VAL A 81 0.67 -3.87 -9.42
N THR A 82 1.61 -3.11 -9.94
CA THR A 82 1.73 -2.77 -11.36
C THR A 82 3.16 -2.94 -11.85
N SER A 83 3.32 -3.20 -13.15
CA SER A 83 4.64 -3.33 -13.75
C SER A 83 5.31 -1.96 -13.86
N GLY A 84 6.56 -1.87 -13.41
CA GLY A 84 7.33 -0.64 -13.38
C GLY A 84 8.58 -0.79 -12.50
N ASN A 85 9.55 0.10 -12.70
CA ASN A 85 10.78 0.23 -11.91
C ASN A 85 11.10 1.72 -11.71
N VAL A 86 10.07 2.56 -11.62
CA VAL A 86 10.24 4.01 -11.52
C VAL A 86 9.35 4.50 -10.41
N HIS A 87 9.92 5.24 -9.47
CA HIS A 87 9.24 5.80 -8.30
C HIS A 87 8.38 7.02 -8.69
N GLU A 88 7.53 6.87 -9.70
CA GLU A 88 6.64 7.91 -10.21
C GLU A 88 5.32 7.31 -10.69
N VAL A 89 4.25 8.09 -10.60
CA VAL A 89 2.93 7.70 -11.11
C VAL A 89 2.92 7.81 -12.63
N ASN A 90 2.82 6.68 -13.33
CA ASN A 90 2.72 6.64 -14.79
C ASN A 90 1.25 6.54 -15.27
N GLU A 91 1.03 6.56 -16.59
CA GLU A 91 -0.32 6.52 -17.17
C GLU A 91 -1.10 5.25 -16.79
N ARG A 92 -0.45 4.09 -16.72
CA ARG A 92 -1.08 2.83 -16.28
C ARG A 92 -1.57 2.95 -14.84
N ASP A 93 -0.76 3.55 -13.98
CA ASP A 93 -1.10 3.74 -12.57
C ASP A 93 -2.32 4.66 -12.43
N ARG A 94 -2.39 5.74 -13.22
CA ARG A 94 -3.56 6.64 -13.27
C ARG A 94 -4.83 5.90 -13.65
N VAL A 95 -4.77 5.03 -14.66
CA VAL A 95 -5.90 4.22 -15.10
C VAL A 95 -6.35 3.24 -14.01
N ILE A 96 -5.40 2.56 -13.35
CA ILE A 96 -5.68 1.64 -12.23
C ILE A 96 -6.36 2.38 -11.07
N ILE A 97 -5.80 3.53 -10.67
CA ILE A 97 -6.34 4.36 -9.58
C ILE A 97 -7.77 4.78 -9.92
N ALA A 98 -7.99 5.38 -11.09
CA ALA A 98 -9.31 5.84 -11.51
C ALA A 98 -10.33 4.68 -11.53
N SER A 99 -9.96 3.55 -12.13
CA SER A 99 -10.84 2.38 -12.24
C SER A 99 -11.25 1.82 -10.87
N LEU A 100 -10.29 1.73 -9.94
CA LEU A 100 -10.55 1.19 -8.60
C LEU A 100 -11.35 2.16 -7.75
N VAL A 101 -11.03 3.45 -7.77
CA VAL A 101 -11.76 4.47 -7.00
C VAL A 101 -13.21 4.56 -7.47
N GLU A 102 -13.46 4.57 -8.78
CA GLU A 102 -14.83 4.61 -9.29
C GLU A 102 -15.60 3.33 -8.95
N ARG A 103 -14.96 2.16 -9.04
CA ARG A 103 -15.56 0.89 -8.60
C ARG A 103 -15.89 0.88 -7.11
N PHE A 104 -15.13 1.59 -6.28
CA PHE A 104 -15.39 1.69 -4.83
C PHE A 104 -16.54 2.63 -4.49
N ARG A 105 -16.90 3.53 -5.40
CA ARG A 105 -18.00 4.49 -5.24
C ARG A 105 -19.33 3.99 -5.79
N ALA A 106 -19.29 3.04 -6.73
CA ALA A 106 -20.46 2.35 -7.29
C ALA A 106 -21.03 1.30 -6.32
#